data_AF-A0A396YVV8-F1
#
_entry.id   AF-A0A396YVV8-F1
#
_cell.length_a   1.000
_cell.length_b   1.000
_cell.length_c   1.000
_cell.angle_alpha   90.00
_cell.angle_beta   90.00
_cell.angle_gamma   90.00
#
_symmetry.space_group_name_H-M   'P 1'
#
loop_
_entity.id
_entity.type
_entity.pdbx_description
1 polymer ?
#
loop_
_entity_poly.entity_id
_entity_poly.type
_entity_poly.pdbx_seq_one_letter_code
_entity_poly.pdbx_strand_id
1 'polypeptide(L)'
;MRFSLLLTCFTFYSSCRTLESFFETIVLTGGVDSTRLSFSAHYSPLENVIRSNAGSKEPAASDRTVNHDPFKSVPFYTIGSIPRRIPGTPFEGYLKYLNYMAYGLTLTAPRTFRGNLLNFPDDGRVATNVSELAAYGLYPLPDPFGRKSEYLYSDYQAYATIYLAFVEFQNWNLGAGVNIGFSVYDFDVLERNVRVSSSRNRVRMVTGLKLLYEYNIGRFLEDSIFYNTYLYFEVSTLSSAHDPIKQTIPTSAGGTVPDLYLTMDTYRIGVRKEIQLSRPSPEESLRRDSGPTRESSPPKQTEPLPPRI
;
A
#
# COMPACT_ATOMS: atom_id res chain seq x y z
N MET A 1 28.74 -15.11 -11.84
CA MET A 1 27.41 -15.62 -12.26
C MET A 1 26.27 -14.88 -11.54
N ARG A 2 26.09 -13.56 -11.76
CA ARG A 2 25.01 -12.78 -11.12
C ARG A 2 24.35 -11.73 -12.01
N PHE A 3 24.65 -11.71 -13.32
CA PHE A 3 24.03 -10.81 -14.29
C PHE A 3 23.10 -11.51 -15.28
N SER A 4 23.01 -12.84 -15.24
CA SER A 4 22.24 -13.62 -16.23
C SER A 4 20.79 -13.91 -15.82
N LEU A 5 20.37 -13.60 -14.58
CA LEU A 5 18.99 -13.81 -14.13
C LEU A 5 18.09 -12.57 -14.33
N LEU A 6 18.70 -11.41 -14.61
CA LEU A 6 17.99 -10.17 -14.96
C LEU A 6 17.68 -10.10 -16.47
N LEU A 7 18.33 -10.94 -17.29
CA LEU A 7 18.10 -11.01 -18.72
C LEU A 7 17.04 -12.06 -19.11
N THR A 8 16.75 -13.04 -18.24
CA THR A 8 15.73 -14.07 -18.49
C THR A 8 14.31 -13.66 -18.13
N CYS A 9 14.11 -12.55 -17.39
CA CYS A 9 12.80 -11.91 -17.25
C CYS A 9 12.47 -10.92 -18.38
N PHE A 10 13.41 -10.64 -19.29
CA PHE A 10 13.22 -9.69 -20.40
C PHE A 10 13.23 -10.34 -21.79
N THR A 11 13.33 -11.66 -21.89
CA THR A 11 12.97 -12.40 -23.11
C THR A 11 11.45 -12.55 -23.23
N PHE A 12 10.71 -11.44 -23.05
CA PHE A 12 9.34 -11.30 -23.51
C PHE A 12 9.36 -11.01 -25.01
N TYR A 13 9.72 -12.03 -25.79
CA TYR A 13 9.44 -12.08 -27.23
C TYR A 13 7.94 -12.38 -27.46
N SER A 14 7.07 -11.60 -26.84
CA SER A 14 5.62 -11.66 -27.08
C SER A 14 5.10 -10.25 -27.27
N SER A 15 5.30 -9.75 -28.49
CA SER A 15 4.53 -8.68 -29.17
C SER A 15 4.42 -7.34 -28.44
N CYS A 16 4.95 -6.25 -29.01
CA CYS A 16 4.72 -4.87 -28.52
C CYS A 16 3.25 -4.52 -28.19
N ARG A 17 2.28 -5.21 -28.83
CA ARG A 17 0.84 -5.12 -28.50
C ARG A 17 0.46 -5.52 -27.06
N THR A 18 1.20 -6.41 -26.40
CA THR A 18 0.87 -6.86 -25.03
C THR A 18 1.25 -5.82 -23.98
N LEU A 19 2.34 -5.08 -24.19
CA LEU A 19 2.73 -3.95 -23.35
C LEU A 19 1.79 -2.75 -23.52
N GLU A 20 1.34 -2.48 -24.75
CA GLU A 20 0.36 -1.42 -25.03
C GLU A 20 -0.99 -1.67 -24.33
N SER A 21 -1.49 -2.91 -24.35
CA SER A 21 -2.69 -3.31 -23.59
C SER A 21 -2.49 -3.20 -22.08
N PHE A 22 -1.28 -3.48 -21.58
CA PHE A 22 -0.95 -3.37 -20.16
C PHE A 22 -0.91 -1.92 -19.65
N PHE A 23 -0.48 -0.97 -20.49
CA PHE A 23 -0.43 0.47 -20.18
C PHE A 23 -1.59 1.26 -20.77
N GLU A 24 -2.68 0.61 -21.15
CA GLU A 24 -3.84 1.25 -21.78
C GLU A 24 -4.44 2.38 -20.93
N THR A 25 -4.33 2.28 -19.61
CA THR A 25 -4.82 3.30 -18.67
C THR A 25 -3.73 3.72 -17.69
N ILE A 26 -3.54 5.03 -17.55
CA ILE A 26 -2.78 5.63 -16.45
C ILE A 26 -3.76 6.15 -15.41
N VAL A 27 -3.53 5.77 -14.16
CA VAL A 27 -4.28 6.24 -13.00
C VAL A 27 -3.40 7.20 -12.21
N LEU A 28 -3.83 8.45 -12.14
CA LEU A 28 -3.21 9.46 -11.28
C LEU A 28 -4.09 9.63 -10.05
N THR A 29 -3.53 9.48 -8.86
CA THR A 29 -4.27 9.75 -7.61
C THR A 29 -3.51 10.79 -6.81
N GLY A 30 -4.23 11.74 -6.23
CA GLY A 30 -3.65 12.74 -5.33
C GLY A 30 -4.62 13.09 -4.21
N GLY A 31 -4.09 13.41 -3.04
CA GLY A 31 -4.90 13.78 -1.89
C GLY A 31 -4.10 13.81 -0.59
N VAL A 32 -4.78 13.46 0.50
CA VAL A 32 -4.19 13.39 1.84
C VAL A 32 -4.17 11.94 2.30
N ASP A 33 -3.02 11.47 2.76
CA ASP A 33 -2.88 10.19 3.45
C ASP A 33 -2.63 10.44 4.93
N SER A 34 -3.36 9.72 5.77
CA SER A 34 -3.21 9.69 7.21
C SER A 34 -2.59 8.34 7.56
N THR A 35 -1.30 8.34 7.85
CA THR A 35 -0.54 7.11 8.08
C THR A 35 0.00 7.06 9.51
N ARG A 36 -0.17 5.92 10.16
CA ARG A 36 0.49 5.58 11.42
C ARG A 36 1.54 4.51 11.18
N LEU A 37 2.76 4.77 11.62
CA LEU A 37 3.82 3.77 11.67
C LEU A 37 3.75 3.10 13.04
N SER A 38 3.75 1.78 13.07
CA SER A 38 3.87 0.99 14.29
C SER A 38 5.14 0.15 14.17
N PHE A 39 6.10 0.41 15.05
CA PHE A 39 7.33 -0.33 15.16
C PHE A 39 7.22 -1.36 16.29
N SER A 40 7.67 -2.58 16.04
CA SER A 40 7.70 -3.64 17.03
C SER A 40 9.05 -4.36 17.05
N ALA A 41 9.40 -4.93 18.19
CA ALA A 41 10.55 -5.81 18.36
C ALA A 41 10.08 -7.13 18.95
N HIS A 42 10.63 -8.24 18.44
CA HIS A 42 10.36 -9.56 19.02
C HIS A 42 11.07 -9.72 20.36
N TYR A 43 10.43 -10.44 21.28
CA TYR A 43 11.06 -10.86 22.52
C TYR A 43 12.18 -11.86 22.25
N SER A 44 13.29 -11.74 22.98
CA SER A 44 14.38 -12.70 22.94
C SER A 44 13.91 -14.08 23.42
N PRO A 45 14.63 -15.18 23.08
CA PRO A 45 14.28 -16.51 23.55
C PRO A 45 14.17 -16.61 25.09
N LEU A 46 15.06 -15.93 25.81
CA LEU A 46 15.03 -15.91 27.28
C LEU A 46 13.81 -15.16 27.83
N GLU A 47 13.51 -13.99 27.27
CA GLU A 47 12.30 -13.24 27.62
C GLU A 47 11.05 -14.08 27.36
N ASN A 48 11.00 -14.82 26.24
CA ASN A 48 9.91 -15.74 25.93
C ASN A 48 9.76 -16.86 26.96
N VAL A 49 10.87 -17.47 27.41
CA VAL A 49 10.85 -18.54 28.44
C VAL A 49 10.34 -18.00 29.77
N ILE A 50 10.81 -16.81 30.19
CA ILE A 50 10.35 -16.18 31.44
C ILE A 50 8.85 -15.83 31.32
N ARG A 51 8.45 -15.25 30.18
CA ARG A 51 7.07 -14.87 29.89
C ARG A 51 6.12 -16.06 29.86
N SER A 52 6.54 -17.21 29.32
CA SER A 52 5.71 -18.42 29.26
C SER A 52 5.64 -19.17 30.59
N ASN A 53 6.69 -19.11 31.42
CA ASN A 53 6.81 -19.92 32.63
C ASN A 53 6.46 -19.16 33.93
N ALA A 54 6.52 -17.83 33.96
CA ALA A 54 6.33 -17.04 35.19
C ALA A 54 4.86 -16.75 35.57
N GLY A 55 3.89 -17.34 34.87
CA GLY A 55 2.51 -17.51 35.38
C GLY A 55 1.64 -16.26 35.59
N SER A 56 2.13 -15.03 35.35
CA SER A 56 1.32 -13.82 35.48
C SER A 56 1.03 -13.19 34.12
N LYS A 57 -0.17 -13.48 33.60
CA LYS A 57 -0.79 -12.98 32.36
C LYS A 57 -0.11 -13.44 31.06
N GLU A 58 -0.90 -14.06 30.18
CA GLU A 58 -0.59 -14.06 28.75
C GLU A 58 -0.21 -12.64 28.34
N PRO A 59 0.91 -12.44 27.64
CA PRO A 59 1.25 -11.13 27.13
C PRO A 59 0.15 -10.69 26.16
N ALA A 60 -0.39 -9.49 26.36
CA ALA A 60 -1.47 -8.96 25.52
C ALA A 60 -1.07 -8.85 24.02
N ALA A 61 0.22 -8.94 23.69
CA ALA A 61 0.74 -8.95 22.34
C ALA A 61 1.95 -9.90 22.19
N SER A 62 2.07 -10.54 21.01
CA SER A 62 3.21 -11.41 20.67
C SER A 62 4.54 -10.65 20.66
N ASP A 63 4.51 -9.36 20.32
CA ASP A 63 5.66 -8.48 20.15
C ASP A 63 5.61 -7.29 21.10
N ARG A 64 6.77 -6.65 21.30
CA ARG A 64 6.89 -5.40 22.05
C ARG A 64 6.72 -4.23 21.09
N THR A 65 5.64 -3.46 21.24
CA THR A 65 5.51 -2.18 20.53
C THR A 65 6.52 -1.18 21.07
N VAL A 66 7.26 -0.52 20.18
CA VAL A 66 8.33 0.43 20.57
C VAL A 66 8.00 1.87 20.19
N ASN A 67 6.78 2.18 19.74
CA ASN A 67 6.34 3.55 19.51
C ASN A 67 4.83 3.72 19.76
N HIS A 68 4.43 4.96 20.06
CA HIS A 68 3.02 5.35 20.26
C HIS A 68 2.68 6.61 19.47
N ASP A 69 3.19 6.72 18.24
CA ASP A 69 2.92 7.90 17.42
C ASP A 69 1.45 7.95 16.96
N PRO A 70 0.83 9.14 16.96
CA PRO A 70 -0.47 9.32 16.33
C PRO A 70 -0.35 9.21 14.81
N PHE A 71 -1.50 9.11 14.14
CA PHE A 71 -1.58 9.25 12.70
C PHE A 71 -0.99 10.59 12.25
N LYS A 72 -0.23 10.56 11.16
CA LYS A 72 0.36 11.75 10.53
C LYS A 72 -0.28 11.92 9.16
N SER A 73 -0.83 13.10 8.94
CA SER A 73 -1.42 13.46 7.65
C SER A 73 -0.39 14.13 6.78
N VAL A 74 -0.12 13.56 5.61
CA VAL A 74 0.78 14.13 4.60
C VAL A 74 0.07 14.14 3.24
N PRO A 75 0.48 15.00 2.30
CA PRO A 75 -0.01 14.91 0.94
C PRO A 75 0.58 13.65 0.28
N PHE A 76 -0.22 12.97 -0.54
CA PHE A 76 0.26 11.85 -1.33
C PHE A 76 -0.08 12.03 -2.79
N TYR A 77 0.77 11.44 -3.63
CA TYR A 77 0.54 11.28 -5.05
C TYR A 77 0.91 9.86 -5.44
N THR A 78 0.07 9.23 -6.24
CA THR A 78 0.39 7.95 -6.85
C THR A 78 0.18 7.98 -8.35
N ILE A 79 1.04 7.23 -9.04
CA ILE A 79 0.86 6.86 -10.43
C ILE A 79 0.68 5.36 -10.46
N GLY A 80 -0.34 4.91 -11.16
CA GLY A 80 -0.68 3.52 -11.24
C GLY A 80 -1.35 3.14 -12.54
N SER A 81 -1.74 1.88 -12.61
CA SER A 81 -2.59 1.34 -13.66
C SER A 81 -3.53 0.35 -13.01
N ILE A 82 -4.82 0.40 -13.36
CA ILE A 82 -5.79 -0.66 -13.06
C ILE A 82 -6.22 -1.19 -14.42
N PRO A 83 -5.51 -2.19 -14.95
CA PRO A 83 -5.89 -2.77 -16.22
C PRO A 83 -7.33 -3.33 -16.13
N ARG A 84 -8.11 -3.08 -17.20
CA ARG A 84 -9.45 -3.63 -17.45
C ARG A 84 -10.64 -3.02 -16.70
N ARG A 85 -10.48 -1.86 -16.02
CA ARG A 85 -11.64 -1.06 -15.57
C ARG A 85 -12.39 -0.40 -16.75
N ILE A 86 -11.73 -0.31 -17.91
CA ILE A 86 -12.29 0.13 -19.17
C ILE A 86 -12.26 -1.09 -20.13
N PRO A 87 -13.39 -1.49 -20.72
CA PRO A 87 -13.47 -2.68 -21.56
C PRO A 87 -12.88 -2.44 -22.96
N GLY A 88 -11.58 -2.66 -23.14
CA GLY A 88 -10.90 -2.41 -24.43
C GLY A 88 -10.16 -3.59 -25.04
N THR A 89 -9.33 -4.32 -24.29
CA THR A 89 -8.46 -5.35 -24.88
C THR A 89 -8.19 -6.54 -23.93
N PRO A 90 -8.74 -7.75 -24.16
CA PRO A 90 -8.38 -8.91 -23.36
C PRO A 90 -6.96 -9.39 -23.66
N PHE A 91 -6.20 -9.76 -22.61
CA PHE A 91 -4.90 -10.41 -22.78
C PHE A 91 -5.08 -11.74 -23.51
N GLU A 92 -4.35 -11.94 -24.61
CA GLU A 92 -4.28 -13.22 -25.31
C GLU A 92 -3.03 -14.02 -24.88
N GLY A 93 -3.04 -15.33 -25.10
CA GLY A 93 -1.90 -16.19 -24.79
C GLY A 93 -1.69 -16.47 -23.29
N TYR A 94 -0.43 -16.52 -22.84
CA TYR A 94 -0.07 -16.96 -21.49
C TYR A 94 -0.64 -16.06 -20.38
N LEU A 95 -0.83 -14.78 -20.64
CA LEU A 95 -1.38 -13.82 -19.66
C LEU A 95 -2.92 -13.81 -19.60
N LYS A 96 -3.60 -14.70 -20.33
CA LYS A 96 -5.07 -14.80 -20.34
C LYS A 96 -5.68 -15.00 -18.95
N TYR A 97 -4.95 -15.63 -18.01
CA TYR A 97 -5.43 -15.81 -16.64
C TYR A 97 -5.61 -14.48 -15.89
N LEU A 98 -4.80 -13.46 -16.22
CA LEU A 98 -4.90 -12.11 -15.64
C LEU A 98 -6.18 -11.38 -16.08
N ASN A 99 -6.87 -11.88 -17.11
CA ASN A 99 -8.18 -11.36 -17.47
C ASN A 99 -9.26 -11.65 -16.41
N TYR A 100 -9.08 -12.68 -15.60
CA TYR A 100 -10.07 -13.09 -14.61
C TYR A 100 -9.82 -12.49 -13.22
N MET A 101 -8.80 -11.64 -13.09
CA MET A 101 -8.40 -11.03 -11.83
C MET A 101 -8.30 -9.52 -11.98
N ALA A 102 -8.91 -8.78 -11.06
CA ALA A 102 -8.66 -7.35 -10.95
C ALA A 102 -7.33 -7.14 -10.24
N TYR A 103 -6.44 -6.35 -10.83
CA TYR A 103 -5.17 -5.99 -10.22
C TYR A 103 -4.85 -4.52 -10.49
N GLY A 104 -3.97 -3.93 -9.69
CA GLY A 104 -3.51 -2.58 -9.88
C GLY A 104 -2.05 -2.42 -9.53
N LEU A 105 -1.31 -1.62 -10.27
CA LEU A 105 0.04 -1.21 -9.93
C LEU A 105 0.01 0.18 -9.32
N THR A 106 0.83 0.43 -8.31
CA THR A 106 0.89 1.73 -7.63
C THR A 106 2.32 2.07 -7.27
N LEU A 107 2.78 3.23 -7.75
CA LEU A 107 3.98 3.91 -7.31
C LEU A 107 3.56 5.08 -6.42
N THR A 108 4.03 5.09 -5.19
CA THR A 108 3.72 6.15 -4.21
C THR A 108 4.89 7.12 -4.12
N ALA A 109 4.59 8.43 -4.16
CA ALA A 109 5.58 9.47 -3.95
C ALA A 109 6.31 9.32 -2.60
N PRO A 110 7.54 9.87 -2.47
CA PRO A 110 8.29 9.80 -1.23
C PRO A 110 7.52 10.41 -0.06
N ARG A 111 7.54 9.72 1.08
CA ARG A 111 6.96 10.21 2.34
C ARG A 111 8.00 10.19 3.44
N THR A 112 7.87 11.11 4.39
CA THR A 112 8.78 11.22 5.52
C THR A 112 8.00 11.31 6.82
N PHE A 113 8.43 10.54 7.80
CA PHE A 113 7.84 10.42 9.12
C PHE A 113 8.91 10.66 10.18
N ARG A 114 8.57 11.45 11.19
CA ARG A 114 9.43 11.76 12.34
C ARG A 114 8.68 11.45 13.62
N GLY A 115 9.22 10.63 14.52
CA GLY A 115 8.55 10.26 15.76
C GLY A 115 9.52 9.73 16.80
N ASN A 116 8.99 9.11 17.85
CA ASN A 116 9.81 8.60 18.95
C ASN A 116 9.73 7.08 19.06
N LEU A 117 10.89 6.45 19.28
CA LEU A 117 11.01 5.10 19.78
C LEU A 117 11.18 5.14 21.30
N LEU A 118 10.40 4.32 22.00
CA LEU A 118 10.41 4.18 23.44
C LEU A 118 11.08 2.85 23.79
N ASN A 119 12.04 2.90 24.71
CA ASN A 119 12.75 1.72 25.21
C ASN A 119 13.38 0.88 24.08
N PHE A 120 13.93 1.56 23.07
CA PHE A 120 14.67 0.95 21.97
C PHE A 120 16.07 1.57 21.84
N PRO A 121 17.14 0.74 21.73
CA PRO A 121 17.13 -0.73 21.68
C PRO A 121 16.79 -1.40 23.03
N ASP A 122 16.90 -0.66 24.13
CA ASP A 122 16.55 -1.03 25.50
C ASP A 122 16.00 0.19 26.26
N ASP A 123 15.68 0.02 27.55
CA ASP A 123 15.16 1.09 28.41
C ASP A 123 16.23 1.96 29.08
N GLY A 124 17.51 1.73 28.79
CA GLY A 124 18.64 2.49 29.31
C GLY A 124 19.27 1.92 30.60
N ARG A 125 18.64 0.97 31.29
CA ARG A 125 19.22 0.36 32.50
C ARG A 125 20.42 -0.54 32.15
N VAL A 126 21.49 -0.45 32.92
CA VAL A 126 22.66 -1.33 32.79
C VAL A 126 22.37 -2.62 33.56
N ALA A 127 22.25 -3.73 32.84
CA ALA A 127 22.10 -5.05 33.45
C ALA A 127 23.46 -5.59 33.89
N THR A 128 23.54 -6.09 35.12
CA THR A 128 24.76 -6.75 35.64
C THR A 128 24.77 -8.25 35.38
N ASN A 129 23.60 -8.82 35.12
CA ASN A 129 23.40 -10.23 34.83
C ASN A 129 22.31 -10.45 33.77
N VAL A 130 22.23 -11.67 33.25
CA VAL A 130 21.32 -12.05 32.16
C VAL A 130 19.84 -12.02 32.60
N SER A 131 19.57 -12.27 33.87
CA SER A 131 18.22 -12.23 34.45
C SER A 131 17.66 -10.81 34.48
N GLU A 132 18.48 -9.85 34.91
CA GLU A 132 18.16 -8.41 34.88
C GLU A 132 17.92 -7.93 33.46
N LEU A 133 18.78 -8.34 32.51
CA LEU A 133 18.62 -7.97 31.10
C LEU A 133 17.25 -8.39 30.56
N ALA A 134 16.85 -9.63 30.83
CA ALA A 134 15.54 -10.12 30.39
C ALA A 134 14.38 -9.45 31.15
N ALA A 135 14.53 -9.21 32.46
CA ALA A 135 13.52 -8.50 33.24
C ALA A 135 13.31 -7.07 32.74
N TYR A 136 14.38 -6.37 32.36
CA TYR A 136 14.30 -5.00 31.83
C TYR A 136 13.65 -4.95 30.45
N GLY A 137 13.88 -5.97 29.62
CA GLY A 137 13.20 -6.08 28.32
C GLY A 137 11.71 -6.40 28.43
N LEU A 138 11.31 -7.23 29.41
CA LEU A 138 9.92 -7.59 29.70
C LEU A 138 9.13 -6.48 30.40
N TYR A 139 9.79 -5.76 31.32
CA TYR A 139 9.21 -4.69 32.12
C TYR A 139 10.01 -3.41 31.93
N PRO A 140 9.94 -2.80 30.72
CA PRO A 140 10.70 -1.60 30.44
C PRO A 140 10.15 -0.42 31.25
N LEU A 141 11.00 0.57 31.49
CA LEU A 141 10.60 1.77 32.24
C LEU A 141 9.46 2.53 31.52
N PRO A 142 8.44 3.02 32.26
CA PRO A 142 7.39 3.83 31.68
C PRO A 142 7.91 5.21 31.26
N ASP A 143 7.19 5.89 30.37
CA ASP A 143 7.40 7.31 30.09
C ASP A 143 7.22 8.13 31.39
N PRO A 144 8.14 9.04 31.78
CA PRO A 144 9.32 9.55 31.05
C PRO A 144 10.66 8.93 31.42
N PHE A 145 10.68 7.88 32.24
CA PHE A 145 11.91 7.31 32.80
C PHE A 145 12.66 6.39 31.83
N GLY A 146 11.98 5.87 30.81
CA GLY A 146 12.60 5.05 29.77
C GLY A 146 13.47 5.83 28.78
N ARG A 147 14.46 5.15 28.21
CA ARG A 147 15.27 5.66 27.09
C ARG A 147 14.37 6.02 25.91
N LYS A 148 14.51 7.24 25.39
CA LYS A 148 13.81 7.72 24.20
C LYS A 148 14.81 8.04 23.11
N SER A 149 14.55 7.53 21.91
CA SER A 149 15.26 7.94 20.71
C SER A 149 14.25 8.44 19.69
N GLU A 150 14.65 9.41 18.89
CA GLU A 150 13.83 9.92 17.81
C GLU A 150 14.16 9.14 16.54
N TYR A 151 13.16 8.82 15.71
CA TYR A 151 13.39 8.25 14.38
C TYR A 151 13.00 9.24 13.28
N LEU A 152 13.74 9.16 12.17
CA LEU A 152 13.36 9.74 10.88
C LEU A 152 13.27 8.59 9.88
N TYR A 153 12.07 8.29 9.41
CA TYR A 153 11.80 7.28 8.40
C TYR A 153 11.34 7.95 7.12
N SER A 154 11.98 7.64 5.98
CA SER A 154 11.51 8.09 4.68
C SER A 154 11.39 6.90 3.76
N ASP A 155 10.33 6.83 2.96
CA ASP A 155 10.16 5.72 2.02
C ASP A 155 9.49 6.11 0.71
N TYR A 156 9.78 5.32 -0.32
CA TYR A 156 9.03 5.27 -1.58
C TYR A 156 8.59 3.83 -1.82
N GLN A 157 7.33 3.68 -2.23
CA GLN A 157 6.68 2.37 -2.29
C GLN A 157 6.23 2.05 -3.71
N ALA A 158 6.48 0.82 -4.13
CA ALA A 158 5.99 0.25 -5.38
C ALA A 158 5.32 -1.08 -5.07
N TYR A 159 4.02 -1.19 -5.31
CA TYR A 159 3.29 -2.42 -5.04
C TYR A 159 2.22 -2.72 -6.08
N ALA A 160 1.96 -4.00 -6.26
CA ALA A 160 0.81 -4.52 -6.96
C ALA A 160 -0.30 -4.83 -5.94
N THR A 161 -1.51 -4.40 -6.20
CA THR A 161 -2.72 -4.84 -5.52
C THR A 161 -3.35 -5.95 -6.34
N ILE A 162 -3.60 -7.10 -5.74
CA ILE A 162 -4.44 -8.16 -6.31
C ILE A 162 -5.79 -8.07 -5.60
N TYR A 163 -6.84 -7.68 -6.31
CA TYR A 163 -8.18 -7.60 -5.73
C TYR A 163 -8.79 -9.00 -5.67
N LEU A 164 -9.16 -9.41 -4.46
CA LEU A 164 -9.90 -10.64 -4.19
C LEU A 164 -11.39 -10.44 -4.47
N ALA A 165 -11.89 -9.23 -4.25
CA ALA A 165 -13.22 -8.79 -4.62
C ALA A 165 -13.13 -7.40 -5.24
N PHE A 166 -13.73 -7.22 -6.41
CA PHE A 166 -13.87 -5.92 -7.04
C PHE A 166 -15.26 -5.84 -7.67
N VAL A 167 -16.05 -4.86 -7.24
CA VAL A 167 -17.43 -4.66 -7.70
C VAL A 167 -17.53 -3.28 -8.30
N GLU A 168 -17.87 -3.25 -9.57
CA GLU A 168 -18.12 -2.02 -10.33
C GLU A 168 -19.63 -1.79 -10.43
N PHE A 169 -20.10 -0.68 -9.89
CA PHE A 169 -21.44 -0.14 -10.14
C PHE A 169 -21.32 1.06 -11.07
N GLN A 170 -22.45 1.49 -11.65
CA GLN A 170 -22.49 2.59 -12.63
C GLN A 170 -21.74 3.86 -12.21
N ASN A 171 -21.72 4.18 -10.90
CA ASN A 171 -21.08 5.39 -10.37
C ASN A 171 -20.12 5.13 -9.20
N TRP A 172 -19.94 3.87 -8.77
CA TRP A 172 -19.31 3.55 -7.51
C TRP A 172 -18.55 2.24 -7.64
N ASN A 173 -17.36 2.18 -7.05
CA ASN A 173 -16.49 1.01 -7.15
C ASN A 173 -16.01 0.64 -5.76
N LEU A 174 -16.04 -0.66 -5.48
CA LEU A 174 -15.61 -1.23 -4.22
C LEU A 174 -14.57 -2.30 -4.49
N GLY A 175 -13.44 -2.23 -3.81
CA GLY A 175 -12.35 -3.19 -3.97
C GLY A 175 -11.83 -3.66 -2.62
N ALA A 176 -11.55 -4.95 -2.50
CA ALA A 176 -10.80 -5.53 -1.41
C ALA A 176 -9.68 -6.41 -1.99
N GLY A 177 -8.46 -6.23 -1.51
CA GLY A 177 -7.31 -6.89 -2.12
C GLY A 177 -6.09 -6.98 -1.21
N VAL A 178 -5.08 -7.66 -1.74
CA VAL A 178 -3.78 -7.86 -1.10
C VAL A 178 -2.75 -7.02 -1.85
N ASN A 179 -1.96 -6.24 -1.13
CA ASN A 179 -0.81 -5.53 -1.66
C ASN A 179 0.44 -6.41 -1.54
N ILE A 180 1.24 -6.48 -2.60
CA ILE A 180 2.53 -7.16 -2.63
C ILE A 180 3.50 -6.27 -3.40
N GLY A 181 4.64 -5.96 -2.81
CA GLY A 181 5.63 -5.13 -3.47
C GLY A 181 6.86 -4.88 -2.63
N PHE A 182 7.49 -3.74 -2.88
CA PHE A 182 8.68 -3.30 -2.19
C PHE A 182 8.59 -1.83 -1.80
N SER A 183 9.27 -1.50 -0.71
CA SER A 183 9.54 -0.14 -0.25
C SER A 183 11.04 0.03 -0.25
N VAL A 184 11.53 1.16 -0.75
CA VAL A 184 12.92 1.54 -0.52
C VAL A 184 12.91 2.70 0.46
N TYR A 185 13.74 2.56 1.49
CA TYR A 185 13.65 3.42 2.64
C TYR A 185 15.01 3.90 3.15
N ASP A 186 14.94 5.03 3.81
CA ASP A 186 15.95 5.59 4.69
C ASP A 186 15.39 5.59 6.12
N PHE A 187 16.23 5.25 7.09
CA PHE A 187 15.87 5.26 8.51
C PHE A 187 17.05 5.73 9.35
N ASP A 188 16.89 6.87 10.01
CA ASP A 188 17.82 7.37 11.01
C ASP A 188 17.23 7.23 12.41
N VAL A 189 18.10 6.97 13.38
CA VAL A 189 17.79 7.11 14.81
C VAL A 189 18.67 8.16 15.42
N LEU A 190 18.07 9.07 16.18
CA LEU A 190 18.69 10.19 16.83
C LEU A 190 18.50 10.10 18.33
N GLU A 191 19.56 10.32 19.08
CA GLU A 191 19.52 10.49 20.53
C GLU A 191 20.03 11.88 20.86
N ARG A 192 19.21 12.68 21.55
CA ARG A 192 19.56 14.08 21.91
C ARG A 192 20.01 14.90 20.69
N ASN A 193 19.30 14.75 19.56
CA ASN A 193 19.61 15.36 18.25
C ASN A 193 20.92 14.89 17.59
N VAL A 194 21.59 13.86 18.11
CA VAL A 194 22.77 13.25 17.49
C VAL A 194 22.35 11.94 16.83
N ARG A 195 22.67 11.78 15.55
CA ARG A 195 22.41 10.53 14.81
C ARG A 195 23.28 9.39 15.37
N VAL A 196 22.63 8.36 15.91
CA VAL A 196 23.29 7.17 16.49
C VAL A 196 23.21 5.94 15.58
N SER A 197 22.26 5.89 14.66
CA SER A 197 22.20 4.86 13.61
C SER A 197 21.56 5.41 12.35
N SER A 198 21.92 4.85 11.19
CA SER A 198 21.42 5.26 9.89
C SER A 198 21.48 4.10 8.91
N SER A 199 20.34 3.82 8.29
CA SER A 199 20.18 2.91 7.17
C SER A 199 19.72 3.72 5.96
N ARG A 200 20.40 3.56 4.82
CA ARG A 200 20.12 4.33 3.59
C ARG A 200 19.86 3.42 2.41
N ASN A 201 18.93 3.83 1.54
CA ASN A 201 18.57 3.15 0.30
C ASN A 201 18.38 1.64 0.47
N ARG A 202 17.74 1.23 1.57
CA ARG A 202 17.48 -0.18 1.85
C ARG A 202 16.18 -0.57 1.18
N VAL A 203 16.22 -1.65 0.42
CA VAL A 203 15.03 -2.24 -0.20
C VAL A 203 14.41 -3.21 0.79
N ARG A 204 13.09 -3.23 0.86
CA ARG A 204 12.33 -4.09 1.75
C ARG A 204 11.05 -4.59 1.11
N MET A 205 10.73 -5.87 1.28
CA MET A 205 9.43 -6.39 0.84
C MET A 205 8.31 -5.87 1.74
N VAL A 206 7.21 -5.44 1.13
CA VAL A 206 5.99 -5.02 1.83
C VAL A 206 4.81 -5.83 1.31
N THR A 207 4.00 -6.32 2.25
CA THR A 207 2.74 -7.00 1.93
C THR A 207 1.64 -6.45 2.81
N GLY A 208 0.39 -6.60 2.40
CA GLY A 208 -0.68 -5.97 3.14
C GLY A 208 -2.06 -6.19 2.59
N LEU A 209 -3.04 -5.56 3.24
CA LEU A 209 -4.42 -5.55 2.79
C LEU A 209 -4.82 -4.16 2.36
N LYS A 210 -5.77 -4.10 1.43
CA LYS A 210 -6.33 -2.87 0.89
C LYS A 210 -7.82 -2.98 0.74
N LEU A 211 -8.52 -1.96 1.21
CA LEU A 211 -9.92 -1.68 0.93
C LEU A 211 -10.00 -0.37 0.15
N LEU A 212 -10.84 -0.35 -0.86
CA LEU A 212 -10.99 0.74 -1.80
C LEU A 212 -12.48 1.05 -1.95
N TYR A 213 -12.83 2.32 -1.85
CA TYR A 213 -14.12 2.85 -2.24
C TYR A 213 -13.93 4.06 -3.14
N GLU A 214 -14.70 4.12 -4.22
CA GLU A 214 -14.61 5.20 -5.18
C GLU A 214 -15.99 5.61 -5.68
N TYR A 215 -16.16 6.90 -5.93
CA TYR A 215 -17.37 7.45 -6.50
C TYR A 215 -17.05 8.33 -7.71
N ASN A 216 -17.67 8.05 -8.85
CA ASN A 216 -17.48 8.79 -10.09
C ASN A 216 -18.13 10.18 -9.95
N ILE A 217 -17.31 11.20 -9.75
CA ILE A 217 -17.72 12.60 -9.77
C ILE A 217 -17.63 13.20 -11.18
N GLY A 218 -16.86 12.58 -12.07
CA GLY A 218 -16.72 12.97 -13.47
C GLY A 218 -18.01 12.84 -14.28
N ARG A 219 -18.97 12.04 -13.81
CA ARG A 219 -20.35 11.97 -14.36
C ARG A 219 -21.09 13.32 -14.38
N PHE A 220 -20.66 14.31 -13.59
CA PHE A 220 -21.25 15.65 -13.60
C PHE A 220 -20.52 16.60 -14.56
N LEU A 221 -19.45 16.12 -15.19
CA LEU A 221 -18.48 16.88 -15.97
C LEU A 221 -18.13 16.13 -17.27
N GLU A 222 -19.14 15.51 -17.91
CA GLU A 222 -18.99 14.59 -19.04
C GLU A 222 -18.32 15.25 -20.26
N ASP A 223 -18.60 16.53 -20.52
CA ASP A 223 -18.04 17.30 -21.64
C ASP A 223 -16.65 17.90 -21.36
N SER A 224 -16.05 17.57 -20.22
CA SER A 224 -14.76 18.16 -19.80
C SER A 224 -13.67 17.11 -19.72
N ILE A 225 -12.42 17.55 -19.59
CA ILE A 225 -11.28 16.67 -19.29
C ILE A 225 -11.47 15.86 -17.99
N PHE A 226 -12.46 16.16 -17.16
CA PHE A 226 -12.73 15.52 -15.87
C PHE A 226 -13.74 14.35 -15.92
N TYR A 227 -14.24 13.90 -17.08
CA TYR A 227 -15.27 12.85 -17.18
C TYR A 227 -14.96 11.51 -16.44
N ASN A 228 -13.68 11.09 -16.39
CA ASN A 228 -13.22 9.90 -15.66
C ASN A 228 -12.51 10.28 -14.34
N THR A 229 -13.19 11.05 -13.50
CA THR A 229 -12.66 11.50 -12.20
C THR A 229 -13.46 10.91 -11.07
N TYR A 230 -12.77 10.34 -10.09
CA TYR A 230 -13.38 9.66 -8.96
C TYR A 230 -12.95 10.33 -7.65
N LEU A 231 -13.90 10.51 -6.74
CA LEU A 231 -13.60 10.65 -5.32
C LEU A 231 -13.10 9.29 -4.83
N TYR A 232 -11.97 9.29 -4.13
CA TYR A 232 -11.21 8.11 -3.80
C TYR A 232 -11.01 8.00 -2.28
N PHE A 233 -11.33 6.83 -1.73
CA PHE A 233 -11.06 6.46 -0.35
C PHE A 233 -10.34 5.11 -0.31
N GLU A 234 -9.23 5.05 0.42
CA GLU A 234 -8.48 3.80 0.61
C GLU A 234 -8.17 3.61 2.09
N VAL A 235 -8.35 2.37 2.55
CA VAL A 235 -7.79 1.90 3.82
C VAL A 235 -6.80 0.81 3.47
N SER A 236 -5.56 0.94 3.90
CA SER A 236 -4.54 -0.08 3.69
C SER A 236 -3.68 -0.30 4.92
N THR A 237 -3.28 -1.55 5.13
CA THR A 237 -2.26 -1.91 6.11
C THR A 237 -1.12 -2.56 5.35
N LEU A 238 0.11 -2.09 5.55
CA LEU A 238 1.31 -2.64 4.94
C LEU A 238 2.26 -3.08 6.06
N SER A 239 2.74 -4.30 6.00
CA SER A 239 3.67 -4.88 6.97
C SER A 239 4.93 -5.36 6.27
N SER A 240 6.03 -5.33 7.02
CA SER A 240 7.27 -6.01 6.64
C SER A 240 7.70 -6.99 7.72
N ALA A 241 6.85 -7.96 8.01
CA ALA A 241 7.11 -9.00 9.01
C ALA A 241 8.32 -9.89 8.68
N HIS A 242 8.71 -10.00 7.41
CA HIS A 242 9.76 -10.92 6.97
C HIS A 242 11.11 -10.22 6.73
N ASP A 243 11.16 -8.89 6.78
CA ASP A 243 12.34 -8.11 6.42
C ASP A 243 12.52 -6.92 7.37
N PRO A 244 13.12 -7.13 8.55
CA PRO A 244 13.22 -6.11 9.58
C PRO A 244 14.16 -4.97 9.20
N ILE A 245 13.91 -3.80 9.79
CA ILE A 245 14.84 -2.67 9.76
C ILE A 245 15.99 -2.96 10.71
N LYS A 246 17.14 -3.33 10.16
CA LYS A 246 18.37 -3.54 10.93
C LYS A 246 18.94 -2.21 11.40
N GLN A 247 19.30 -2.13 12.67
CA GLN A 247 19.89 -0.96 13.33
C GLN A 247 21.18 -1.33 14.05
N THR A 248 22.07 -0.35 14.22
CA THR A 248 23.41 -0.54 14.82
C THR A 248 23.60 0.36 16.05
N ILE A 249 22.57 0.49 16.87
CA ILE A 249 22.57 1.35 18.07
C ILE A 249 23.19 0.57 19.23
N PRO A 250 24.12 1.14 20.03
CA PRO A 250 24.61 0.42 21.21
C PRO A 250 23.50 0.23 22.25
N THR A 251 23.35 -1.01 22.73
CA THR A 251 22.59 -1.32 23.94
C THR A 251 23.39 -0.92 25.18
N SER A 252 22.72 -0.63 26.30
CA SER A 252 23.32 -0.30 27.59
C SER A 252 24.22 -1.42 28.14
N ALA A 253 24.00 -2.67 27.71
CA ALA A 253 24.82 -3.83 28.09
C ALA A 253 25.86 -4.23 27.03
N GLY A 254 25.99 -3.49 25.92
CA GLY A 254 26.92 -3.81 24.83
C GLY A 254 26.53 -5.04 23.99
N GLY A 255 25.32 -5.57 24.17
CA GLY A 255 24.75 -6.67 23.39
C GLY A 255 24.15 -6.25 22.04
N THR A 256 23.60 -7.24 21.33
CA THR A 256 22.99 -7.08 20.00
C THR A 256 21.67 -6.33 20.06
N VAL A 257 21.43 -5.47 19.06
CA VAL A 257 20.17 -4.72 18.89
C VAL A 257 19.05 -5.65 18.44
N PRO A 258 17.85 -5.57 19.04
CA PRO A 258 16.68 -6.28 18.54
C PRO A 258 16.29 -5.82 17.13
N ASP A 259 15.87 -6.75 16.28
CA ASP A 259 15.31 -6.44 14.96
C ASP A 259 14.03 -5.60 15.10
N LEU A 260 13.89 -4.59 14.23
CA LEU A 260 12.78 -3.65 14.25
C LEU A 260 11.83 -3.90 13.08
N TYR A 261 10.62 -4.34 13.38
CA TYR A 261 9.58 -4.60 12.37
C TYR A 261 8.67 -3.40 12.22
N LEU A 262 8.21 -3.14 11.00
CA LEU A 262 7.32 -2.01 10.70
C LEU A 262 5.98 -2.49 10.16
N THR A 263 4.91 -1.92 10.70
CA THR A 263 3.57 -1.91 10.12
C THR A 263 3.12 -0.47 9.87
N MET A 264 2.45 -0.24 8.75
CA MET A 264 1.97 1.06 8.31
C MET A 264 0.47 0.96 8.04
N ASP A 265 -0.34 1.56 8.90
CA ASP A 265 -1.78 1.67 8.69
C ASP A 265 -2.07 3.02 8.06
N THR A 266 -2.72 3.02 6.90
CA THR A 266 -2.91 4.19 6.05
C THR A 266 -4.38 4.36 5.67
N TYR A 267 -4.89 5.57 5.88
CA TYR A 267 -6.18 6.02 5.38
C TYR A 267 -5.95 7.12 4.35
N ARG A 268 -6.42 6.95 3.12
CA ARG A 268 -6.29 7.96 2.06
C ARG A 268 -7.65 8.47 1.65
N ILE A 269 -7.73 9.77 1.44
CA ILE A 269 -8.84 10.43 0.78
C ILE A 269 -8.28 11.34 -0.31
N GLY A 270 -8.91 11.36 -1.48
CA GLY A 270 -8.45 12.21 -2.55
C GLY A 270 -9.25 12.11 -3.82
N VAL A 271 -8.62 12.51 -4.91
CA VAL A 271 -9.15 12.44 -6.26
C VAL A 271 -8.29 11.49 -7.06
N ARG A 272 -8.96 10.58 -7.78
CA ARG A 272 -8.36 9.71 -8.77
C ARG A 272 -8.82 10.11 -10.15
N LYS A 273 -7.86 10.28 -11.06
CA LYS A 273 -8.10 10.53 -12.47
C LYS A 273 -7.61 9.35 -13.28
N GLU A 274 -8.47 8.84 -14.14
CA GLU A 274 -8.10 7.81 -15.10
C GLU A 274 -7.96 8.42 -16.49
N ILE A 275 -6.84 8.11 -17.13
CA ILE A 275 -6.45 8.60 -18.44
C ILE A 275 -6.26 7.39 -19.34
N GLN A 276 -7.11 7.27 -20.35
CA GLN A 276 -6.93 6.28 -21.42
C GLN A 276 -5.86 6.77 -22.39
N LEU A 277 -4.87 5.92 -22.67
CA LEU A 277 -3.82 6.19 -23.64
C LEU A 277 -4.17 5.67 -25.04
N SER A 278 -5.06 4.68 -25.15
CA SER A 278 -5.59 4.16 -26.41
C SER A 278 -6.77 5.01 -26.91
N ARG A 279 -7.02 5.00 -28.23
CA ARG A 279 -8.25 5.55 -28.80
C ARG A 279 -9.41 4.59 -28.45
N PRO A 280 -10.56 5.10 -27.98
CA PRO A 280 -11.71 4.24 -27.69
C PRO A 280 -12.09 3.45 -28.94
N SER A 281 -12.42 2.18 -28.74
CA SER A 281 -12.96 1.36 -29.82
C SER A 281 -14.32 1.94 -30.29
N PRO A 282 -14.72 1.75 -31.56
CA PRO A 282 -15.99 2.26 -32.09
C PRO A 282 -17.22 1.81 -31.26
N GLU A 283 -17.12 0.66 -30.59
CA GLU A 283 -18.15 0.09 -29.72
C GLU A 283 -18.26 0.83 -28.37
N GLU A 284 -17.16 1.38 -27.85
CA GLU A 284 -17.16 2.21 -26.63
C GLU A 284 -17.72 3.61 -26.87
N SER A 285 -17.54 4.18 -28.06
CA SER A 285 -18.24 5.41 -28.47
C SER A 285 -19.76 5.21 -28.49
N LEU A 286 -20.24 4.05 -28.98
CA LEU A 286 -21.68 3.74 -29.03
C LEU A 286 -22.30 3.51 -27.64
N ARG A 287 -21.50 3.02 -26.66
CA ARG A 287 -21.94 2.88 -25.26
C ARG A 287 -21.99 4.19 -24.49
N ARG A 288 -21.17 5.20 -24.84
CA ARG A 288 -21.29 6.55 -24.26
C ARG A 288 -22.52 7.31 -24.76
N ASP A 289 -22.92 7.08 -26.00
CA ASP A 289 -24.14 7.71 -26.56
C ASP A 289 -25.44 7.09 -26.02
N SER A 290 -25.36 5.98 -25.29
CA SER A 290 -26.49 5.36 -24.60
C SER A 290 -26.55 5.84 -23.14
N GLY A 291 -26.99 7.08 -22.95
CA GLY A 291 -27.50 7.57 -21.67
C GLY A 291 -28.65 6.71 -21.12
N PRO A 292 -29.14 6.99 -19.90
CA PRO A 292 -30.09 6.13 -19.20
C PRO A 292 -31.32 5.88 -20.06
N THR A 293 -31.66 4.60 -20.19
CA THR A 293 -32.75 4.02 -20.96
C THR A 293 -34.00 4.91 -20.87
N ARG A 294 -34.28 5.70 -21.91
CA ARG A 294 -35.65 6.18 -22.13
C ARG A 294 -36.49 4.93 -22.32
N GLU A 295 -37.48 4.76 -21.45
CA GLU A 295 -38.50 3.73 -21.57
C GLU A 295 -38.97 3.63 -23.02
N SER A 296 -39.05 2.39 -23.49
CA SER A 296 -39.53 2.02 -24.81
C SER A 296 -40.90 2.64 -25.07
N SER A 297 -40.96 3.68 -25.89
CA SER A 297 -42.21 4.09 -26.53
C SER A 297 -42.67 2.95 -27.46
N PRO A 298 -43.96 2.56 -27.44
CA PRO A 298 -44.45 1.40 -28.18
C PRO A 298 -44.37 1.62 -29.70
N PRO A 299 -44.34 0.54 -30.51
CA PRO A 299 -44.11 0.64 -31.95
C PRO A 299 -45.20 1.48 -32.62
N LYS A 300 -44.77 2.42 -33.47
CA LYS A 300 -45.63 3.23 -34.34
C LYS A 300 -46.52 2.31 -35.19
N GLN A 301 -47.82 2.57 -35.18
CA GLN A 301 -48.77 1.97 -36.11
C GLN A 301 -48.36 2.27 -37.56
N THR A 302 -48.34 1.22 -38.38
CA THR A 302 -48.10 1.27 -39.81
C THR A 302 -49.22 2.06 -40.50
N GLU A 303 -48.89 3.17 -41.15
CA GLU A 303 -49.81 3.84 -42.09
C GLU A 303 -49.87 3.04 -43.42
N PRO A 304 -51.04 2.92 -44.06
CA PRO A 304 -51.18 2.22 -45.33
C PRO A 304 -50.70 3.09 -46.50
N LEU A 305 -49.95 2.47 -47.42
CA LEU A 305 -49.49 3.07 -48.68
C LEU A 305 -50.69 3.43 -49.59
N PRO A 306 -50.66 4.58 -50.28
CA PRO A 306 -51.69 4.93 -51.25
C PRO A 306 -51.51 4.15 -52.57
N PRO A 307 -52.61 3.89 -53.31
CA PRO A 307 -52.56 3.13 -54.55
C PRO A 307 -51.91 3.95 -55.68
N ARG A 308 -51.06 3.29 -56.47
CA ARG A 308 -50.51 3.86 -57.72
C ARG A 308 -51.59 3.83 -58.80
N ILE A 309 -51.78 4.98 -59.47
CA ILE A 309 -52.42 5.10 -60.78
C ILE A 309 -51.33 4.94 -61.85
#